data_AF-A0A368AWA3-F1
#
_entry.id   AF-A0A368AWA3-F1
#
_cell.length_a   1.000
_cell.length_b   1.000
_cell.length_c   1.000
_cell.angle_alpha   90.00
_cell.angle_beta   90.00
_cell.angle_gamma   90.00
#
_symmetry.space_group_name_H-M   'P 1'
#
loop_
_entity.id
_entity.type
_entity.pdbx_description
1 polymer ?
#
loop_
_entity_poly.entity_id
_entity_poly.type
_entity_poly.pdbx_seq_one_letter_code
_entity_poly.pdbx_strand_id
1 'polypeptide(L)'
;MATQNARADSLSLLLFTLRSGKLMAINLLKVSEIIPCPPLTKLPESHPHVKGVATLRGNSLSVIDLSRAIGERPLADPDGGCLIVTEISRSRQGLHVQAVSRIVHCLSTDIKPPPYASGSRSFITGVTRVDNTLVQVLDIEKVIHAIAPPLPEPPQRSVSEEDASLLAAANILVVDDSQVALQQSVHTLRNLGVECHTARSAKDAINVLLELQGTAQEINVIVSDIEMSEMDGYAFTRTLRETPDFKHLYVLLHTSLDSAMSSEKARQAGANAILTKFSSPELTDCLVVAARTVVFAEP
;
A
#
# COMPACT_ATOMS: atom_id res chain seq x y z
N MET A 1 19.38 5.85 -30.67
CA MET A 1 18.76 6.48 -29.48
C MET A 1 17.82 5.46 -28.82
N ALA A 2 18.34 4.51 -28.06
CA ALA A 2 17.55 3.44 -27.45
C ALA A 2 18.12 3.08 -26.07
N THR A 3 17.96 3.98 -25.09
CA THR A 3 18.53 3.78 -23.75
C THR A 3 17.75 4.48 -22.62
N GLN A 4 16.41 4.62 -22.74
CA GLN A 4 15.62 5.26 -21.67
C GLN A 4 14.42 4.45 -21.11
N ASN A 5 14.01 3.32 -21.69
CA ASN A 5 12.82 2.59 -21.20
C ASN A 5 13.08 1.39 -20.27
N ALA A 6 14.33 1.03 -19.95
CA ALA A 6 14.64 -0.17 -19.15
C ALA A 6 14.84 0.08 -17.64
N ARG A 7 14.57 1.30 -17.16
CA ARG A 7 14.76 1.67 -15.73
C ARG A 7 13.50 1.56 -14.87
N ALA A 8 12.33 1.27 -15.46
CA ALA A 8 11.05 1.34 -14.74
C ALA A 8 10.68 0.06 -13.96
N ASP A 9 11.25 -1.10 -14.30
CA ASP A 9 10.87 -2.41 -13.70
C ASP A 9 11.97 -3.05 -12.84
N SER A 10 13.03 -2.32 -12.50
CA SER A 10 14.11 -2.83 -11.66
C SER A 10 13.78 -2.67 -10.19
N LEU A 11 13.61 -3.78 -9.48
CA LEU A 11 13.48 -3.84 -8.03
C LEU A 11 14.85 -3.97 -7.38
N SER A 12 15.03 -3.30 -6.25
CA SER A 12 16.22 -3.45 -5.41
C SER A 12 15.84 -4.25 -4.17
N LEU A 13 16.46 -5.40 -3.98
CA LEU A 13 16.20 -6.31 -2.88
C LEU A 13 17.39 -6.35 -1.91
N LEU A 14 17.11 -6.26 -0.62
CA LEU A 14 18.10 -6.52 0.43
C LEU A 14 18.09 -8.00 0.78
N LEU A 15 19.22 -8.68 0.55
CA LEU A 15 19.39 -10.08 0.94
C LEU A 15 19.85 -10.20 2.38
N PHE A 16 19.22 -11.10 3.13
CA PHE A 16 19.58 -11.44 4.50
C PHE A 16 19.36 -12.93 4.77
N THR A 17 19.85 -13.37 5.91
CA THR A 17 19.73 -14.75 6.39
C THR A 17 19.08 -14.79 7.75
N LEU A 18 18.36 -15.87 8.00
CA LEU A 18 17.80 -16.24 9.29
C LEU A 18 18.54 -17.48 9.82
N ARG A 19 18.07 -18.02 10.95
CA ARG A 19 18.70 -19.18 11.60
C ARG A 19 18.91 -20.38 10.67
N SER A 20 17.98 -20.64 9.77
CA SER A 20 18.07 -21.78 8.85
C SER A 20 19.22 -21.65 7.84
N GLY A 21 19.86 -20.48 7.73
CA GLY A 21 20.86 -20.16 6.71
C GLY A 21 20.25 -19.91 5.34
N LYS A 22 18.91 -19.97 5.20
CA LYS A 22 18.22 -19.65 3.95
C LYS A 22 18.36 -18.17 3.63
N LEU A 23 18.62 -17.88 2.36
CA LEU A 23 18.64 -16.53 1.82
C LEU A 23 17.21 -16.04 1.58
N MET A 24 16.91 -14.90 2.17
CA MET A 24 15.65 -14.21 2.05
C MET A 24 15.90 -12.79 1.56
N ALA A 25 14.86 -12.17 1.01
CA ALA A 25 14.90 -10.85 0.43
C ALA A 25 13.75 -10.00 0.93
N ILE A 26 14.00 -8.71 1.10
CA ILE A 26 12.96 -7.69 1.29
C ILE A 26 13.19 -6.55 0.30
N ASN A 27 12.11 -5.85 -0.05
CA ASN A 27 12.22 -4.66 -0.88
C ASN A 27 13.01 -3.57 -0.13
N LEU A 28 14.10 -3.10 -0.75
CA LEU A 28 14.98 -2.08 -0.17
C LEU A 28 14.24 -0.76 0.10
N LEU A 29 13.19 -0.45 -0.67
CA LEU A 29 12.37 0.76 -0.46
C LEU A 29 11.71 0.79 0.92
N LYS A 30 11.48 -0.38 1.55
CA LYS A 30 10.86 -0.49 2.88
C LYS A 30 11.89 -0.46 4.01
N VAL A 31 13.19 -0.39 3.69
CA VAL A 31 14.30 -0.40 4.65
C VAL A 31 14.82 1.02 4.86
N SER A 32 14.77 1.49 6.10
CA SER A 32 15.29 2.81 6.47
C SER A 32 16.78 2.77 6.80
N GLU A 33 17.20 1.81 7.62
CA GLU A 33 18.60 1.63 8.01
C GLU A 33 18.85 0.19 8.50
N ILE A 34 20.12 -0.22 8.52
CA ILE A 34 20.55 -1.52 9.06
C ILE A 34 21.54 -1.23 10.18
N ILE A 35 21.27 -1.74 11.37
CA ILE A 35 22.10 -1.50 12.56
C ILE A 35 22.43 -2.84 13.24
N PRO A 36 23.58 -2.95 13.94
CA PRO A 36 23.81 -4.04 14.88
C PRO A 36 22.70 -4.11 15.93
N CYS A 37 22.36 -5.29 16.44
CA CYS A 37 21.32 -5.40 17.48
C CYS A 37 21.77 -4.65 18.76
N PRO A 38 21.11 -3.55 19.15
CA PRO A 38 21.37 -2.91 20.43
C PRO A 38 20.79 -3.75 21.57
N PRO A 39 21.16 -3.45 22.84
CA PRO A 39 20.52 -4.07 23.98
C PRO A 39 19.00 -3.80 23.97
N LEU A 40 18.22 -4.84 24.24
CA LEU A 40 16.76 -4.80 24.19
C LEU A 40 16.16 -4.78 25.60
N THR A 41 15.19 -3.89 25.80
CA THR A 41 14.36 -3.88 27.00
C THR A 41 13.16 -4.79 26.77
N LYS A 42 13.00 -5.84 27.58
CA LYS A 42 11.83 -6.72 27.50
C LYS A 42 10.59 -5.99 27.99
N LEU A 43 9.52 -6.07 27.22
CA LEU A 43 8.24 -5.47 27.57
C LEU A 43 7.32 -6.53 28.21
N PRO A 44 6.73 -6.28 29.39
CA PRO A 44 5.70 -7.15 29.95
C PRO A 44 4.50 -7.25 29.00
N GLU A 45 3.86 -8.42 28.93
CA GLU A 45 2.68 -8.69 28.08
C GLU A 45 2.86 -8.45 26.57
N SER A 46 4.10 -8.46 26.08
CA SER A 46 4.38 -8.34 24.64
C SER A 46 4.01 -9.59 23.85
N HIS A 47 3.69 -9.39 22.57
CA HIS A 47 3.39 -10.48 21.64
C HIS A 47 4.55 -11.50 21.58
N PRO A 48 4.31 -12.83 21.47
CA PRO A 48 5.36 -13.86 21.50
C PRO A 48 6.50 -13.72 20.47
N HIS A 49 6.24 -12.98 19.38
CA HIS A 49 7.22 -12.70 18.32
C HIS A 49 7.99 -11.37 18.53
N VAL A 50 7.60 -10.56 19.52
CA VAL A 50 8.31 -9.34 19.90
C VAL A 50 9.39 -9.72 20.91
N LYS A 51 10.63 -9.36 20.59
CA LYS A 51 11.80 -9.66 21.42
C LYS A 51 12.02 -8.60 22.50
N GLY A 52 11.60 -7.36 22.23
CA GLY A 52 11.67 -6.24 23.16
C GLY A 52 11.63 -4.90 22.43
N VAL A 53 12.07 -3.86 23.12
CA VAL A 53 12.19 -2.49 22.60
C VAL A 53 13.65 -2.07 22.63
N ALA A 54 14.13 -1.50 21.52
CA ALA A 54 15.42 -0.85 21.39
C ALA A 54 15.25 0.67 21.40
N THR A 55 16.29 1.41 21.78
CA THR A 55 16.32 2.88 21.62
C THR A 55 17.24 3.23 20.46
N LEU A 56 16.69 3.88 19.43
CA LEU A 56 17.45 4.35 18.28
C LEU A 56 17.30 5.88 18.15
N ARG A 57 18.42 6.59 18.33
CA ARG A 57 18.48 8.07 18.27
C ARG A 57 17.45 8.75 19.18
N GLY A 58 17.24 8.19 20.38
CA GLY A 58 16.28 8.70 21.37
C GLY A 58 14.83 8.26 21.18
N ASN A 59 14.49 7.57 20.10
CA ASN A 59 13.16 7.03 19.84
C ASN A 59 13.08 5.53 20.17
N SER A 60 11.92 5.09 20.65
CA SER A 60 11.65 3.67 20.91
C SER A 60 11.38 2.93 19.59
N LEU A 61 12.03 1.79 19.41
CA LEU A 61 11.94 0.92 18.25
C LEU A 61 11.50 -0.48 18.73
N SER A 62 10.31 -0.93 18.32
CA SER A 62 9.87 -2.30 18.63
C SER A 62 10.68 -3.30 17.81
N VAL A 63 11.24 -4.32 18.47
CA VAL A 63 12.09 -5.32 17.83
C VAL A 63 11.37 -6.65 17.72
N ILE A 64 11.18 -7.10 16.49
CA ILE A 64 10.47 -8.33 16.12
C ILE A 64 11.51 -9.40 15.75
N ASP A 65 11.39 -10.59 16.33
CA ASP A 65 12.18 -11.76 15.90
C ASP A 65 11.60 -12.29 14.60
N LEU A 66 12.26 -11.98 13.48
CA LEU A 66 11.77 -12.34 12.16
C LEU A 66 11.77 -13.87 11.95
N SER A 67 12.69 -14.59 12.59
CA SER A 67 12.73 -16.06 12.50
C SER A 67 11.48 -16.65 13.13
N ARG A 68 11.14 -16.21 14.35
CA ARG A 68 9.90 -16.65 15.02
C ARG A 68 8.65 -16.26 14.24
N ALA A 69 8.63 -15.03 13.73
CA ALA A 69 7.49 -14.47 13.01
C ALA A 69 7.06 -15.33 11.80
N ILE A 70 8.03 -15.86 11.05
CA ILE A 70 7.76 -16.71 9.88
C ILE A 70 7.67 -18.20 10.22
N GLY A 71 7.68 -18.56 11.51
CA GLY A 71 7.58 -19.95 11.98
C GLY A 71 8.90 -20.72 12.04
N GLU A 72 10.05 -20.05 11.90
CA GLU A 72 11.37 -20.65 12.16
C GLU A 72 11.72 -20.59 13.66
N ARG A 73 12.74 -21.37 14.05
CA ARG A 73 13.29 -21.30 15.40
C ARG A 73 14.05 -19.96 15.56
N PRO A 74 14.00 -19.32 16.75
CA PRO A 74 14.78 -18.10 17.02
C PRO A 74 16.27 -18.35 16.84
N LEU A 75 17.03 -17.28 16.57
CA LEU A 75 18.49 -17.34 16.42
C LEU A 75 19.18 -18.04 17.60
N ALA A 76 20.31 -18.70 17.31
CA ALA A 76 21.07 -19.45 18.32
C ALA A 76 21.72 -18.51 19.35
N ASP A 77 22.24 -17.38 18.87
CA ASP A 77 22.63 -16.25 19.69
C ASP A 77 21.49 -15.22 19.67
N PRO A 78 20.78 -15.03 20.80
CA PRO A 78 19.72 -14.06 20.89
C PRO A 78 20.25 -12.63 20.74
N ASP A 79 21.43 -12.31 21.26
CA ASP A 79 21.93 -10.92 21.30
C ASP A 79 22.76 -10.55 20.07
N GLY A 80 23.21 -11.55 19.32
CA GLY A 80 23.89 -11.38 18.04
C GLY A 80 22.99 -10.94 16.89
N GLY A 81 23.59 -10.83 15.70
CA GLY A 81 22.90 -10.46 14.47
C GLY A 81 22.63 -8.96 14.31
N CYS A 82 21.67 -8.62 13.45
CA CYS A 82 21.40 -7.24 13.06
C CYS A 82 19.91 -6.94 13.01
N LEU A 83 19.57 -5.66 13.14
CA LEU A 83 18.24 -5.14 12.94
C LEU A 83 18.16 -4.47 11.58
N ILE A 84 17.20 -4.92 10.78
CA ILE A 84 16.72 -4.18 9.63
C ILE A 84 15.61 -3.27 10.12
N VAL A 85 15.85 -1.97 10.12
CA VAL A 85 14.85 -0.98 10.51
C VAL A 85 13.95 -0.70 9.32
N THR A 86 12.65 -0.95 9.49
CA THR A 86 11.62 -0.69 8.48
C THR A 86 10.66 0.37 8.98
N GLU A 87 10.10 1.14 8.05
CA GLU A 87 9.09 2.15 8.34
C GLU A 87 7.85 1.85 7.49
N ILE A 88 6.79 1.38 8.14
CA ILE A 88 5.52 0.99 7.50
C ILE A 88 4.38 1.64 8.26
N SER A 89 3.42 2.23 7.54
CA SER A 89 2.22 2.85 8.12
C SER A 89 2.54 3.85 9.24
N ARG A 90 3.61 4.64 9.07
CA ARG A 90 4.14 5.62 10.05
C ARG A 90 4.64 5.02 11.36
N SER A 91 4.85 3.70 11.40
CA SER A 91 5.41 2.99 12.55
C SER A 91 6.77 2.41 12.17
N ARG A 92 7.75 2.59 13.07
CA ARG A 92 9.11 2.10 12.89
C ARG A 92 9.31 0.82 13.67
N GLN A 93 9.74 -0.23 13.00
CA GLN A 93 10.03 -1.53 13.61
C GLN A 93 11.43 -2.00 13.22
N GLY A 94 12.08 -2.72 14.13
CA GLY A 94 13.32 -3.44 13.87
C GLY A 94 13.03 -4.91 13.64
N LEU A 95 13.37 -5.42 12.46
CA LEU A 95 13.32 -6.85 12.16
C LEU A 95 14.67 -7.47 12.53
N HIS A 96 14.69 -8.34 13.52
CA HIS A 96 15.89 -9.04 13.97
C HIS A 96 16.19 -10.22 13.07
N VAL A 97 17.36 -10.18 12.42
CA VAL A 97 17.84 -11.20 11.46
C VAL A 97 19.27 -11.61 11.80
N GLN A 98 19.71 -12.75 11.27
CA GLN A 98 21.05 -13.28 11.56
C GLN A 98 22.14 -12.38 10.97
N ALA A 99 22.05 -12.13 9.67
CA ALA A 99 23.01 -11.31 8.96
C ALA A 99 22.40 -10.77 7.67
N VAL A 100 22.69 -9.52 7.36
CA VAL A 100 22.47 -8.96 6.03
C VAL A 100 23.66 -9.34 5.14
N SER A 101 23.37 -9.75 3.91
CA SER A 101 24.38 -10.19 2.93
C SER A 101 24.74 -9.05 1.97
N ARG A 102 23.86 -8.72 1.03
CA ARG A 102 24.10 -7.70 0.00
C ARG A 102 22.80 -7.22 -0.62
N ILE A 103 22.87 -6.11 -1.34
CA ILE A 103 21.76 -5.61 -2.16
C ILE A 103 21.89 -6.20 -3.57
N VAL A 104 20.76 -6.60 -4.15
CA VAL A 104 20.70 -7.10 -5.52
C VAL A 104 19.61 -6.37 -6.30
N HIS A 105 19.85 -6.20 -7.60
CA HIS A 105 18.87 -5.64 -8.52
C HIS A 105 18.33 -6.77 -9.39
N CYS A 106 17.01 -6.90 -9.45
CA CYS A 106 16.33 -7.86 -10.32
C CYS A 106 15.15 -7.19 -11.02
N LEU A 107 14.66 -7.78 -12.10
CA LEU A 107 13.42 -7.32 -12.71
C LEU A 107 12.24 -7.87 -11.90
N SER A 108 11.13 -7.14 -11.86
CA SER A 108 9.87 -7.62 -11.29
C SER A 108 9.45 -8.98 -11.90
N THR A 109 9.73 -9.18 -13.19
CA THR A 109 9.46 -10.42 -13.93
C THR A 109 10.30 -11.63 -13.48
N ASP A 110 11.42 -11.42 -12.78
CA ASP A 110 12.26 -12.50 -12.24
C ASP A 110 11.71 -13.06 -10.92
N ILE A 111 10.72 -12.39 -10.31
CA ILE A 111 10.06 -12.82 -9.10
C ILE A 111 8.86 -13.69 -9.51
N LYS A 112 9.00 -14.99 -9.31
CA LYS A 112 7.95 -15.96 -9.63
C LYS A 112 7.07 -16.22 -8.40
N PRO A 113 5.79 -16.57 -8.58
CA PRO A 113 4.96 -17.00 -7.46
C PRO A 113 5.59 -18.24 -6.79
N PRO A 114 5.43 -18.41 -5.46
CA PRO A 114 5.96 -19.56 -4.76
C PRO A 114 5.34 -20.86 -5.32
N PRO A 115 6.11 -21.96 -5.46
CA PRO A 115 5.69 -23.19 -6.16
C PRO A 115 4.58 -23.96 -5.43
N TYR A 116 4.35 -23.67 -4.15
CA TYR A 116 3.24 -24.22 -3.38
C TYR A 116 2.29 -23.07 -3.08
N ALA A 117 0.99 -23.28 -3.29
CA ALA A 117 -0.05 -22.44 -2.72
C ALA A 117 0.00 -22.56 -1.19
N SER A 118 1.00 -21.94 -0.57
CA SER A 118 0.96 -21.64 0.85
C SER A 118 -0.27 -20.77 1.03
N GLY A 119 -1.26 -21.28 1.76
CA GLY A 119 -2.57 -20.65 1.92
C GLY A 119 -2.49 -19.21 2.45
N SER A 120 -3.63 -18.66 2.83
CA SER A 120 -3.88 -17.27 3.22
C SER A 120 -2.97 -16.64 4.31
N ARG A 121 -1.97 -17.38 4.81
CA ARG A 121 -0.94 -16.98 5.79
C ARG A 121 0.50 -17.01 5.25
N SER A 122 0.70 -17.10 3.94
CA SER A 122 2.05 -17.02 3.36
C SER A 122 2.62 -15.62 3.51
N PHE A 123 3.69 -15.48 4.29
CA PHE A 123 4.49 -14.25 4.37
C PHE A 123 5.39 -14.03 3.14
N ILE A 124 5.40 -14.98 2.19
CA ILE A 124 6.27 -14.95 1.00
C ILE A 124 5.47 -14.42 -0.18
N THR A 125 5.93 -13.30 -0.75
CA THR A 125 5.37 -12.69 -1.98
C THR A 125 5.78 -13.48 -3.22
N GLY A 126 7.02 -13.98 -3.24
CA GLY A 126 7.56 -14.66 -4.39
C GLY A 126 8.89 -15.34 -4.13
N VAL A 127 9.38 -16.03 -5.15
CA VAL A 127 10.68 -16.67 -5.19
C VAL A 127 11.45 -16.16 -6.40
N THR A 128 12.71 -15.83 -6.19
CA THR A 128 13.62 -15.47 -7.27
C THR A 128 14.91 -16.26 -7.13
N ARG A 129 15.77 -16.22 -8.14
CA ARG A 129 17.04 -16.93 -8.14
C ARG A 129 18.19 -15.94 -8.28
N VAL A 130 19.05 -15.89 -7.28
CA VAL A 130 20.25 -15.05 -7.25
C VAL A 130 21.45 -15.98 -7.15
N ASP A 131 22.40 -15.85 -8.09
CA ASP A 131 23.59 -16.72 -8.17
C ASP A 131 23.26 -18.22 -8.09
N ASN A 132 22.23 -18.64 -8.84
CA ASN A 132 21.70 -20.00 -8.84
C ASN A 132 21.09 -20.50 -7.51
N THR A 133 21.08 -19.66 -6.47
CA THR A 133 20.48 -19.93 -5.17
C THR A 133 19.04 -19.42 -5.13
N LEU A 134 18.13 -20.21 -4.57
CA LEU A 134 16.74 -19.82 -4.42
C LEU A 134 16.61 -18.82 -3.27
N VAL A 135 16.02 -17.67 -3.55
CA VAL A 135 15.80 -16.57 -2.61
C VAL A 135 14.30 -16.33 -2.46
N GLN A 136 13.83 -16.29 -1.23
CA GLN A 136 12.42 -16.02 -0.94
C GLN A 136 12.22 -14.54 -0.65
N VAL A 137 11.31 -13.89 -1.38
CA VAL A 137 10.95 -12.48 -1.19
C VAL A 137 9.83 -12.39 -0.16
N LEU A 138 10.08 -11.67 0.92
CA LEU A 138 9.20 -11.58 2.08
C LEU A 138 8.33 -10.33 2.03
N ASP A 139 7.05 -10.52 2.35
CA ASP A 139 6.06 -9.48 2.60
C ASP A 139 6.12 -9.03 4.07
N ILE A 140 6.99 -8.06 4.34
CA ILE A 140 7.20 -7.55 5.70
C ILE A 140 5.97 -6.83 6.28
N GLU A 141 5.05 -6.35 5.44
CA GLU A 141 3.79 -5.76 5.91
C GLU A 141 2.89 -6.83 6.52
N LYS A 142 2.71 -7.96 5.82
CA LYS A 142 1.96 -9.11 6.36
C LYS A 142 2.58 -9.65 7.64
N VAL A 143 3.90 -9.70 7.71
CA VAL A 143 4.62 -10.13 8.93
C VAL A 143 4.30 -9.19 10.09
N ILE A 144 4.39 -7.88 9.89
CA ILE A 144 4.15 -6.90 10.94
C ILE A 144 2.68 -6.90 11.37
N HIS A 145 1.74 -6.90 10.41
CA HIS A 145 0.30 -6.98 10.69
C HIS A 145 -0.10 -8.23 11.46
N ALA A 146 0.61 -9.36 11.30
CA ALA A 146 0.32 -10.59 12.04
C ALA A 146 0.80 -10.55 13.50
N ILE A 147 1.73 -9.67 13.86
CA ILE A 147 2.42 -9.63 15.16
C ILE A 147 1.94 -8.47 16.02
N ALA A 148 1.97 -7.30 15.40
CA ALA A 148 1.37 -6.10 15.90
C ALA A 148 0.29 -5.76 14.86
N PRO A 149 -0.91 -6.38 14.96
CA PRO A 149 -2.03 -5.82 14.25
C PRO A 149 -2.03 -4.33 14.61
N PRO A 150 -2.16 -3.43 13.62
CA PRO A 150 -2.25 -2.00 13.93
C PRO A 150 -3.22 -1.88 15.10
N LEU A 151 -2.80 -1.20 16.17
CA LEU A 151 -3.74 -0.82 17.23
C LEU A 151 -4.98 -0.35 16.49
N PRO A 152 -6.19 -0.87 16.82
CA PRO A 152 -7.40 -0.41 16.16
C PRO A 152 -7.29 1.10 16.13
N GLU A 153 -7.18 1.66 14.92
CA GLU A 153 -6.99 3.08 14.78
C GLU A 153 -8.09 3.68 15.67
N PRO A 154 -7.76 4.58 16.62
CA PRO A 154 -8.79 5.22 17.41
C PRO A 154 -9.87 5.63 16.42
N PRO A 155 -11.14 5.23 16.65
CA PRO A 155 -12.16 5.08 15.62
C PRO A 155 -11.98 6.19 14.62
N GLN A 156 -11.57 5.79 13.40
CA GLN A 156 -11.23 6.63 12.26
C GLN A 156 -11.74 8.03 12.50
N ARG A 157 -10.82 8.95 12.90
CA ARG A 157 -11.06 10.36 13.22
C ARG A 157 -12.55 10.67 13.05
N SER A 158 -13.37 10.46 14.10
CA SER A 158 -14.84 10.51 13.98
C SER A 158 -15.18 11.65 13.06
N VAL A 159 -15.59 11.32 11.84
CA VAL A 159 -15.69 12.30 10.77
C VAL A 159 -16.49 13.43 11.39
N SER A 160 -15.92 14.65 11.45
CA SER A 160 -16.62 15.73 12.14
C SER A 160 -18.03 15.84 11.55
N GLU A 161 -19.05 16.21 12.32
CA GLU A 161 -20.42 16.27 11.78
C GLU A 161 -20.48 17.09 10.47
N GLU A 162 -19.60 18.09 10.35
CA GLU A 162 -19.34 18.87 9.13
C GLU A 162 -18.78 18.01 7.99
N ASP A 163 -17.68 17.27 8.21
CA ASP A 163 -17.07 16.41 7.19
C ASP A 163 -17.99 15.26 6.77
N ALA A 164 -18.83 14.75 7.69
CA ALA A 164 -19.76 13.66 7.40
C ALA A 164 -20.91 14.17 6.51
N SER A 165 -21.40 15.38 6.80
CA SER A 165 -22.40 16.06 5.98
C SER A 165 -21.86 16.37 4.58
N LEU A 166 -20.59 16.76 4.47
CA LEU A 166 -19.92 17.01 3.18
C LEU A 166 -19.78 15.72 2.35
N LEU A 167 -19.35 14.63 2.97
CA LEU A 167 -19.24 13.34 2.30
C LEU A 167 -20.60 12.79 1.88
N ALA A 168 -21.65 13.01 2.67
CA ALA A 168 -23.02 12.62 2.32
C ALA A 168 -23.60 13.43 1.15
N ALA A 169 -23.10 14.64 0.91
CA ALA A 169 -23.48 15.47 -0.24
C ALA A 169 -22.69 15.15 -1.52
N ALA A 170 -21.62 14.35 -1.43
CA ALA A 170 -20.82 13.94 -2.57
C ALA A 170 -21.36 12.65 -3.20
N ASN A 171 -21.55 12.66 -4.51
CA ASN A 171 -21.93 11.49 -5.28
C ASN A 171 -20.65 10.87 -5.86
N ILE A 172 -20.18 9.79 -5.23
CA ILE A 172 -18.88 9.18 -5.52
C ILE A 172 -19.05 7.98 -6.46
N LEU A 173 -18.21 7.89 -7.50
CA LEU A 173 -18.07 6.72 -8.37
C LEU A 173 -16.71 6.06 -8.17
N VAL A 174 -16.72 4.78 -7.79
CA VAL A 174 -15.50 3.95 -7.67
C VAL A 174 -15.32 3.08 -8.91
N VAL A 175 -14.13 3.12 -9.52
CA VAL A 175 -13.81 2.41 -10.76
C VAL A 175 -12.61 1.48 -10.55
N ASP A 176 -12.84 0.18 -10.64
CA ASP A 176 -11.79 -0.85 -10.46
C ASP A 176 -12.20 -2.14 -11.20
N ASP A 177 -11.31 -2.69 -12.04
CA ASP A 177 -11.58 -3.90 -12.83
C ASP A 177 -11.47 -5.19 -12.01
N SER A 178 -10.76 -5.15 -10.88
CA SER A 178 -10.67 -6.20 -9.89
C SER A 178 -11.88 -6.17 -8.95
N GLN A 179 -12.77 -7.14 -9.10
CA GLN A 179 -13.96 -7.27 -8.27
C GLN A 179 -13.64 -7.32 -6.77
N VAL A 180 -12.53 -7.96 -6.38
CA VAL A 180 -12.12 -8.06 -4.97
C VAL A 180 -11.73 -6.68 -4.44
N ALA A 181 -10.92 -5.94 -5.19
CA ALA A 181 -10.47 -4.61 -4.80
C ALA A 181 -11.62 -3.60 -4.77
N LEU A 182 -12.50 -3.64 -5.77
CA LEU A 182 -13.72 -2.83 -5.81
C LEU A 182 -14.59 -3.05 -4.55
N GLN A 183 -14.84 -4.31 -4.17
CA GLN A 183 -15.62 -4.62 -2.98
C GLN A 183 -14.96 -4.15 -1.69
N GLN A 184 -13.63 -4.20 -1.62
CA GLN A 184 -12.89 -3.65 -0.48
C GLN A 184 -13.04 -2.13 -0.39
N SER A 185 -12.89 -1.42 -1.51
CA SER A 185 -13.10 0.04 -1.56
C SER A 185 -14.52 0.43 -1.15
N VAL A 186 -15.53 -0.28 -1.66
CA VAL A 186 -16.94 -0.08 -1.28
C VAL A 186 -17.15 -0.34 0.21
N HIS A 187 -16.56 -1.40 0.75
CA HIS A 187 -16.67 -1.71 2.19
C HIS A 187 -16.04 -0.61 3.05
N THR A 188 -14.88 -0.08 2.66
CA THR A 188 -14.23 1.04 3.36
C THR A 188 -15.09 2.30 3.33
N LEU A 189 -15.64 2.67 2.18
CA LEU A 189 -16.53 3.83 2.06
C LEU A 189 -17.82 3.67 2.87
N ARG A 190 -18.42 2.48 2.84
CA ARG A 190 -19.62 2.17 3.61
C ARG A 190 -19.38 2.27 5.13
N ASN A 191 -18.21 1.83 5.60
CA ASN A 191 -17.84 1.96 7.02
C ASN A 191 -17.68 3.42 7.45
N LEU A 192 -17.41 4.32 6.50
CA LEU A 192 -17.40 5.77 6.70
C LEU A 192 -18.80 6.42 6.58
N GLY A 193 -19.85 5.63 6.34
CA GLY A 193 -21.22 6.13 6.13
C GLY A 193 -21.46 6.69 4.73
N VAL A 194 -20.57 6.44 3.78
CA VAL A 194 -20.61 6.99 2.42
C VAL A 194 -21.16 5.96 1.45
N GLU A 195 -22.21 6.33 0.72
CA GLU A 195 -22.71 5.56 -0.42
C GLU A 195 -21.94 5.92 -1.69
N CYS A 196 -21.73 4.94 -2.56
CA CYS A 196 -21.01 5.15 -3.81
C CYS A 196 -21.58 4.29 -4.94
N HIS A 197 -21.46 4.81 -6.15
CA HIS A 197 -21.67 4.09 -7.39
C HIS A 197 -20.38 3.32 -7.75
N THR A 198 -20.52 2.27 -8.54
CA THR A 198 -19.38 1.40 -8.90
C THR A 198 -19.35 1.12 -10.39
N ALA A 199 -18.16 1.09 -10.97
CA ALA A 199 -17.91 0.63 -12.33
C ALA A 199 -16.70 -0.32 -12.38
N ARG A 200 -16.73 -1.25 -13.33
CA ARG A 200 -15.67 -2.27 -13.50
C ARG A 200 -14.72 -1.98 -14.66
N SER A 201 -14.94 -0.88 -15.36
CA SER A 201 -14.12 -0.44 -16.47
C SER A 201 -14.33 1.06 -16.69
N ALA A 202 -13.40 1.71 -17.37
CA ALA A 202 -13.56 3.11 -17.78
C ALA A 202 -14.81 3.31 -18.66
N LYS A 203 -15.15 2.33 -19.50
CA LYS A 203 -16.35 2.36 -20.34
C LYS A 203 -17.63 2.33 -19.50
N ASP A 204 -17.70 1.41 -18.54
CA ASP A 204 -18.84 1.34 -17.63
C ASP A 204 -18.95 2.60 -16.78
N ALA A 205 -17.82 3.16 -16.36
CA ALA A 205 -17.79 4.41 -15.61
C ALA A 205 -18.39 5.56 -16.43
N ILE A 206 -18.02 5.71 -17.71
CA ILE A 206 -18.61 6.72 -18.60
C ILE A 206 -20.11 6.51 -18.78
N ASN A 207 -20.58 5.26 -18.90
CA ASN A 207 -22.02 4.99 -19.00
C ASN A 207 -22.76 5.45 -17.74
N VAL A 208 -22.21 5.17 -16.55
CA VAL A 208 -22.78 5.63 -15.26
C VAL A 208 -22.79 7.15 -15.17
N LEU A 209 -21.71 7.82 -15.60
CA LEU A 209 -21.65 9.29 -15.63
C LEU A 209 -22.75 9.88 -16.51
N LEU A 210 -22.93 9.33 -17.71
CA LEU A 210 -23.97 9.78 -18.65
C LEU A 210 -25.39 9.49 -18.14
N GLU A 211 -25.60 8.35 -17.49
CA GLU A 211 -26.91 7.95 -16.95
C GLU A 211 -27.34 8.86 -15.80
N LEU A 212 -26.40 9.29 -14.96
CA LEU A 212 -26.68 10.10 -13.77
C LEU A 212 -26.56 11.61 -14.01
N GLN A 213 -26.09 12.02 -15.18
CA GLN A 213 -25.92 13.43 -15.55
C GLN A 213 -27.24 14.20 -15.43
N GLY A 214 -27.22 15.35 -14.76
CA GLY A 214 -28.41 16.18 -14.54
C GLY A 214 -29.44 15.59 -13.57
N THR A 215 -29.13 14.51 -12.86
CA THR A 215 -29.96 13.95 -11.78
C THR A 215 -29.46 14.41 -10.40
N ALA A 216 -30.24 14.19 -9.34
CA ALA A 216 -29.78 14.45 -7.97
C ALA A 216 -28.58 13.55 -7.56
N GLN A 217 -28.33 12.46 -8.29
CA GLN A 217 -27.22 11.54 -8.10
C GLN A 217 -26.08 11.80 -9.10
N GLU A 218 -26.05 12.98 -9.74
CA GLU A 218 -24.96 13.36 -10.64
C GLU A 218 -23.62 13.24 -9.93
N ILE A 219 -22.77 12.38 -10.49
CA ILE A 219 -21.46 12.06 -9.94
C ILE A 219 -20.59 13.31 -9.99
N ASN A 220 -19.89 13.56 -8.90
CA ASN A 220 -19.04 14.74 -8.76
C ASN A 220 -17.63 14.40 -8.25
N VAL A 221 -17.44 13.19 -7.71
CA VAL A 221 -16.15 12.63 -7.32
C VAL A 221 -15.96 11.25 -7.94
N ILE A 222 -14.78 11.01 -8.52
CA ILE A 222 -14.37 9.72 -9.07
C ILE A 222 -13.16 9.21 -8.28
N VAL A 223 -13.19 7.94 -7.89
CA VAL A 223 -12.05 7.21 -7.34
C VAL A 223 -11.73 6.07 -8.31
N SER A 224 -10.61 6.11 -9.02
CA SER A 224 -10.28 5.16 -10.08
C SER A 224 -8.94 4.47 -9.88
N ASP A 225 -8.90 3.17 -10.16
CA ASP A 225 -7.68 2.38 -10.26
C ASP A 225 -6.81 2.85 -11.42
N ILE A 226 -5.50 2.81 -11.21
CA ILE A 226 -4.53 3.12 -12.27
C ILE A 226 -4.33 1.91 -13.17
N GLU A 227 -4.23 0.71 -12.61
CA GLU A 227 -3.85 -0.53 -13.31
C GLU A 227 -5.09 -1.26 -13.86
N MET A 228 -5.84 -0.58 -14.73
CA MET A 228 -6.96 -1.16 -15.45
C MET A 228 -6.55 -1.74 -16.80
N SER A 229 -7.14 -2.89 -17.14
CA SER A 229 -6.75 -3.72 -18.30
C SER A 229 -7.06 -3.10 -19.69
N GLU A 230 -8.24 -2.51 -19.89
CA GLU A 230 -8.63 -1.92 -21.19
C GLU A 230 -8.12 -0.49 -21.39
N MET A 231 -8.33 0.34 -20.36
CA MET A 231 -7.96 1.75 -20.34
C MET A 231 -7.44 2.06 -18.95
N ASP A 232 -6.17 2.43 -18.84
CA ASP A 232 -5.57 2.76 -17.54
C ASP A 232 -6.20 4.03 -16.91
N GLY A 233 -6.03 4.20 -15.60
CA GLY A 233 -6.60 5.33 -14.87
C GLY A 233 -6.12 6.70 -15.38
N TYR A 234 -4.91 6.78 -15.96
CA TYR A 234 -4.40 8.02 -16.53
C TYR A 234 -5.12 8.39 -17.84
N ALA A 235 -5.32 7.42 -18.73
CA ALA A 235 -6.06 7.56 -19.98
C ALA A 235 -7.53 7.84 -19.71
N PHE A 236 -8.12 7.18 -18.71
CA PHE A 236 -9.47 7.47 -18.25
C PHE A 236 -9.59 8.91 -17.76
N THR A 237 -8.68 9.37 -16.89
CA THR A 237 -8.66 10.76 -16.41
C THR A 237 -8.54 11.76 -17.55
N ARG A 238 -7.66 11.52 -18.53
CA ARG A 238 -7.54 12.38 -19.72
C ARG A 238 -8.84 12.44 -20.51
N THR A 239 -9.49 11.29 -20.72
CA THR A 239 -10.78 11.21 -21.42
C THR A 239 -11.84 12.06 -20.74
N LEU A 240 -11.91 12.04 -19.40
CA LEU A 240 -12.82 12.90 -18.63
C LEU A 240 -12.49 14.39 -18.80
N ARG A 241 -11.20 14.75 -18.84
CA ARG A 241 -10.76 16.15 -19.01
C ARG A 241 -10.95 16.67 -20.44
N GLU A 242 -10.92 15.80 -21.44
CA GLU A 242 -11.20 16.15 -22.83
C GLU A 242 -12.71 16.31 -23.09
N THR A 243 -13.56 15.65 -22.28
CA THR A 243 -15.01 15.73 -22.38
C THR A 243 -15.54 16.97 -21.65
N PRO A 244 -16.14 17.97 -22.34
CA PRO A 244 -16.55 19.24 -21.73
C PRO A 244 -17.41 19.08 -20.48
N ASP A 245 -18.36 18.15 -20.53
CA ASP A 245 -19.32 17.90 -19.46
C ASP A 245 -18.69 17.27 -18.22
N PHE A 246 -17.52 16.63 -18.33
CA PHE A 246 -16.86 15.93 -17.21
C PHE A 246 -15.61 16.64 -16.69
N LYS A 247 -15.28 17.82 -17.23
CA LYS A 247 -14.11 18.61 -16.79
C LYS A 247 -14.15 19.00 -15.32
N HIS A 248 -15.35 19.20 -14.78
CA HIS A 248 -15.57 19.64 -13.42
C HIS A 248 -15.42 18.52 -12.38
N LEU A 249 -15.43 17.24 -12.81
CA LEU A 249 -15.36 16.10 -11.89
C LEU A 249 -14.04 16.08 -11.13
N TYR A 250 -14.11 15.84 -9.82
CA TYR A 250 -12.92 15.64 -9.00
C TYR A 250 -12.43 14.20 -9.16
N VAL A 251 -11.23 14.01 -9.71
CA VAL A 251 -10.68 12.68 -9.99
C VAL A 251 -9.55 12.34 -9.03
N LEU A 252 -9.77 11.30 -8.24
CA LEU A 252 -8.82 10.65 -7.36
C LEU A 252 -8.32 9.36 -8.02
N LEU A 253 -7.01 9.22 -8.17
CA LEU A 253 -6.40 7.95 -8.61
C LEU A 253 -5.90 7.17 -7.40
N HIS A 254 -6.21 5.88 -7.34
CA HIS A 254 -5.64 4.99 -6.33
C HIS A 254 -4.74 3.92 -6.96
N THR A 255 -3.67 3.54 -6.26
CA THR A 255 -2.68 2.60 -6.80
C THR A 255 -2.14 1.63 -5.76
N SER A 256 -1.78 0.42 -6.21
CA SER A 256 -1.11 -0.61 -5.43
C SER A 256 0.28 -0.13 -4.96
N LEU A 257 0.65 -0.49 -3.73
CA LEU A 257 1.86 -0.07 -3.00
C LEU A 257 3.20 -0.26 -3.75
N ASP A 258 3.25 -1.11 -4.77
CA ASP A 258 4.47 -1.49 -5.50
C ASP A 258 4.70 -0.68 -6.80
N SER A 259 3.73 0.12 -7.24
CA SER A 259 3.87 0.93 -8.45
C SER A 259 4.59 2.24 -8.13
N ALA A 260 5.77 2.44 -8.71
CA ALA A 260 6.52 3.69 -8.62
C ALA A 260 5.66 4.85 -9.13
N MET A 261 5.02 5.57 -8.21
CA MET A 261 4.19 6.72 -8.52
C MET A 261 5.01 7.78 -9.24
N SER A 262 4.57 8.14 -10.44
CA SER A 262 4.91 9.44 -11.00
C SER A 262 3.74 10.36 -10.70
N SER A 263 3.80 11.07 -9.57
CA SER A 263 2.83 12.14 -9.26
C SER A 263 2.71 13.14 -10.41
N GLU A 264 3.79 13.30 -11.16
CA GLU A 264 3.85 14.07 -12.38
C GLU A 264 2.93 13.53 -13.49
N LYS A 265 2.92 12.22 -13.77
CA LYS A 265 2.03 11.63 -14.78
C LYS A 265 0.55 11.80 -14.43
N ALA A 266 0.19 11.62 -13.16
CA ALA A 266 -1.19 11.82 -12.72
C ALA A 266 -1.63 13.28 -12.87
N ARG A 267 -0.77 14.22 -12.47
CA ARG A 267 -1.01 15.66 -12.62
C ARG A 267 -1.14 16.06 -14.09
N GLN A 268 -0.29 15.51 -14.96
CA GLN A 268 -0.38 15.71 -16.41
C GLN A 268 -1.64 15.09 -17.02
N ALA A 269 -2.15 14.00 -16.46
CA ALA A 269 -3.43 13.42 -16.86
C ALA A 269 -4.63 14.28 -16.41
N GLY A 270 -4.43 15.18 -15.44
CA GLY A 270 -5.47 16.04 -14.88
C GLY A 270 -6.15 15.48 -13.63
N ALA A 271 -5.52 14.52 -12.94
CA ALA A 271 -6.00 14.02 -11.66
C ALA A 271 -5.81 15.08 -10.57
N ASN A 272 -6.77 15.16 -9.64
CA ASN A 272 -6.74 16.13 -8.55
C ASN A 272 -5.89 15.63 -7.38
N ALA A 273 -5.91 14.33 -7.11
CA ALA A 273 -5.05 13.71 -6.11
C ALA A 273 -4.75 12.24 -6.45
N ILE A 274 -3.77 11.69 -5.74
CA ILE A 274 -3.37 10.29 -5.87
C ILE A 274 -3.25 9.72 -4.46
N LEU A 275 -3.73 8.50 -4.27
CA LEU A 275 -3.69 7.81 -2.99
C LEU A 275 -3.14 6.39 -3.12
N THR A 276 -2.58 5.90 -2.02
CA THR A 276 -2.21 4.49 -1.92
C THR A 276 -3.45 3.64 -1.61
N LYS A 277 -3.61 2.53 -2.34
CA LYS A 277 -4.75 1.63 -2.17
C LYS A 277 -4.71 1.03 -0.76
N PHE A 278 -5.85 1.05 -0.08
CA PHE A 278 -6.09 0.50 1.28
C PHE A 278 -5.58 1.33 2.49
N SER A 279 -5.20 2.60 2.32
CA SER A 279 -4.99 3.51 3.44
C SER A 279 -6.29 4.22 3.83
N SER A 280 -7.00 3.72 4.86
CA SER A 280 -8.25 4.35 5.33
C SER A 280 -8.11 5.83 5.72
N PRO A 281 -7.06 6.28 6.42
CA PRO A 281 -6.92 7.69 6.79
C PRO A 281 -6.69 8.61 5.58
N GLU A 282 -5.88 8.15 4.61
CA GLU A 282 -5.54 8.92 3.42
C GLU A 282 -6.75 9.05 2.48
N LEU A 283 -7.54 7.97 2.34
CA LEU A 283 -8.78 7.99 1.57
C LEU A 283 -9.78 8.99 2.18
N THR A 284 -9.98 8.98 3.50
CA THR A 284 -10.92 9.91 4.15
C THR A 284 -10.49 11.36 3.98
N ASP A 285 -9.23 11.69 4.27
CA ASP A 285 -8.74 13.08 4.14
C ASP A 285 -8.85 13.56 2.68
N CYS A 286 -8.52 12.72 1.69
CA CYS A 286 -8.66 13.05 0.27
C CYS A 286 -10.13 13.22 -0.16
N LEU A 287 -11.04 12.36 0.32
CA LEU A 287 -12.46 12.47 0.00
C LEU A 287 -13.10 13.69 0.65
N VAL A 288 -12.71 14.07 1.87
CA VAL A 288 -13.17 15.30 2.50
C VAL A 288 -12.72 16.51 1.70
N VAL A 289 -11.47 16.54 1.23
CA VAL A 289 -10.97 17.60 0.36
C VAL A 289 -11.72 17.62 -0.97
N ALA A 290 -11.97 16.46 -1.58
CA ALA A 290 -12.75 16.36 -2.82
C ALA A 290 -14.18 16.88 -2.62
N ALA A 291 -14.88 16.40 -1.59
CA ALA A 291 -16.24 16.80 -1.25
C ALA A 291 -16.32 18.31 -0.95
N ARG A 292 -15.38 18.87 -0.18
CA ARG A 292 -15.31 20.33 0.04
C ARG A 292 -15.11 21.09 -1.26
N THR A 293 -14.20 20.64 -2.12
CA THR A 293 -13.92 21.31 -3.39
C THR A 293 -15.16 21.32 -4.28
N VAL A 294 -15.91 20.24 -4.30
CA VAL A 294 -17.09 20.08 -5.15
C VAL A 294 -18.31 20.80 -4.58
N VAL A 295 -18.54 20.72 -3.27
CA VAL A 295 -19.70 21.32 -2.59
C VAL A 295 -19.56 22.85 -2.49
N PHE A 296 -18.34 23.36 -2.34
CA PHE A 296 -18.06 24.80 -2.24
C PHE A 296 -17.45 25.42 -3.51
N ALA A 297 -17.36 24.68 -4.62
CA ALA A 297 -17.08 25.29 -5.92
C ALA A 297 -18.32 26.10 -6.32
N GLU A 298 -18.26 27.42 -6.12
CA GLU A 298 -19.25 28.33 -6.70
C GLU A 298 -19.27 28.18 -8.23
N PRO A 299 -20.45 28.23 -8.87
CA PRO A 299 -20.63 28.03 -10.31
C PRO A 299 -19.94 29.09 -11.18
#